data_AF-A0A954WJB7-F1
#
_entry.id   AF-A0A954WJB7-F1
#
_cell.length_a   1.000
_cell.length_b   1.000
_cell.length_c   1.000
_cell.angle_alpha   90.00
_cell.angle_beta   90.00
_cell.angle_gamma   90.00
#
_symmetry.space_group_name_H-M   'P 1'
#
loop_
_entity.id
_entity.type
_entity.pdbx_description
1 polymer ?
#
loop_
_entity_poly.entity_id
_entity_poly.type
_entity_poly.pdbx_seq_one_letter_code
_entity_poly.pdbx_strand_id
1 'polypeptide(L)'
;MPASPKSEPRPNPYTLDDKSPSATDDARRDRYEQLLAEAQAIKGVSLWKDAWRRLRQNWAAMGSLGVLITVSLLAFLTPLLPLQSPIDQDLEHRLLLPPDSTVVYLGQREALRFEANSLKAQLAQYDQRLDQLQQERAQAATAEEFAAVDEEIQQIRESENPLLQLWHRPGPLSQAMIRIRLAIFGDWSLPSWAGTDALGRDLLARLFWGARVSLIVGVVATFVSLVIGVT
;
A
#
# COMPACT_ATOMS: atom_id res chain seq x y z
N MET A 1 44.05 5.45 82.86
CA MET A 1 43.68 5.38 81.42
C MET A 1 44.43 4.20 80.80
N PRO A 2 43.77 3.10 80.39
CA PRO A 2 44.39 2.11 79.52
C PRO A 2 43.97 2.36 78.06
N ALA A 3 44.97 2.27 77.17
CA ALA A 3 44.91 2.61 75.76
C ALA A 3 44.01 1.68 74.93
N SER A 4 43.25 2.24 73.99
CA SER A 4 42.48 1.47 73.00
C SER A 4 43.42 0.68 72.07
N PRO A 5 43.15 -0.61 71.81
CA PRO A 5 43.92 -1.40 70.88
C PRO A 5 43.65 -0.96 69.43
N LYS A 6 44.71 -0.80 68.64
CA LYS A 6 44.65 -0.48 67.20
C LYS A 6 43.87 -1.58 66.46
N SER A 7 42.88 -1.20 65.66
CA SER A 7 42.13 -2.10 64.78
C SER A 7 42.97 -2.50 63.56
N GLU A 8 43.16 -3.80 63.32
CA GLU A 8 43.73 -4.29 62.07
C GLU A 8 42.80 -3.98 60.87
N PRO A 9 43.34 -3.65 59.68
CA PRO A 9 42.52 -3.42 58.50
C PRO A 9 41.90 -4.75 58.01
N ARG A 10 40.62 -4.72 57.64
CA ARG A 10 39.94 -5.89 57.07
C ARG A 10 40.54 -6.26 55.71
N PRO A 11 40.77 -7.55 55.43
CA PRO A 11 41.28 -7.99 54.13
C PRO A 11 40.32 -7.61 52.99
N ASN A 12 40.89 -7.14 51.89
CA ASN A 12 40.15 -6.70 50.71
C ASN A 12 39.54 -7.90 49.97
N PRO A 13 38.20 -8.01 49.84
CA PRO A 13 37.53 -9.17 49.25
C PRO A 13 37.76 -9.33 47.73
N TYR A 14 38.46 -8.40 47.07
CA TYR A 14 38.74 -8.43 45.64
C TYR A 14 40.17 -8.82 45.26
N THR A 15 41.02 -9.22 46.22
CA THR A 15 42.27 -9.88 45.86
C THR A 15 41.92 -11.26 45.29
N LEU A 16 41.99 -11.40 43.97
CA LEU A 16 41.95 -12.70 43.30
C LEU A 16 43.14 -13.51 43.85
N ASP A 17 42.84 -14.46 44.73
CA ASP A 17 43.80 -15.45 45.22
C ASP A 17 44.43 -16.11 43.98
N ASP A 18 45.75 -15.95 43.78
CA ASP A 18 46.55 -16.62 42.74
C ASP A 18 46.73 -18.11 43.09
N LYS A 19 45.60 -18.79 43.34
CA LYS A 19 45.55 -20.23 43.53
C LYS A 19 45.34 -20.84 42.15
N SER A 20 46.33 -21.62 41.71
CA SER A 20 46.22 -22.52 40.58
C SER A 20 44.88 -23.29 40.68
N PRO A 21 44.15 -23.48 39.56
CA PRO A 21 42.79 -23.97 39.59
C PRO A 21 42.67 -25.28 40.39
N SER A 22 41.72 -25.32 41.32
CA SER A 22 41.45 -26.54 42.09
C SER A 22 40.74 -27.55 41.18
N ALA A 23 40.96 -28.86 41.38
CA ALA A 23 40.30 -29.93 40.59
C ALA A 23 38.76 -29.83 40.57
N THR A 24 38.17 -29.16 41.57
CA THR A 24 36.74 -28.87 41.64
C THR A 24 36.27 -27.73 40.74
N ASP A 25 37.15 -26.81 40.37
CA ASP A 25 36.84 -25.70 39.46
C ASP A 25 36.89 -26.13 38.00
N ASP A 26 37.81 -27.03 37.65
CA ASP A 26 37.88 -27.61 36.30
C ASP A 26 36.63 -28.48 36.02
N ALA A 27 36.20 -29.29 36.98
CA ALA A 27 34.96 -30.07 36.86
C ALA A 27 33.69 -29.20 36.72
N ARG A 28 33.68 -27.98 37.28
CA ARG A 28 32.58 -27.03 37.11
C ARG A 28 32.63 -26.39 35.72
N ARG A 29 33.81 -26.01 35.23
CA ARG A 29 34.02 -25.48 33.87
C ARG A 29 33.53 -26.47 32.82
N ASP A 30 33.92 -27.73 32.94
CA ASP A 30 33.48 -28.79 32.01
C ASP A 30 31.95 -28.92 31.99
N ARG A 31 31.30 -28.84 33.16
CA ARG A 31 29.84 -28.88 33.27
C ARG A 31 29.18 -27.64 32.65
N TYR A 32 29.77 -26.45 32.81
CA TYR A 32 29.27 -25.24 32.16
C TYR A 32 29.43 -25.32 30.64
N GLU A 33 30.56 -25.83 30.16
CA GLU A 33 30.81 -26.05 28.73
C GLU A 33 29.81 -27.04 28.14
N GLN A 34 29.49 -28.13 28.85
CA GLN A 34 28.44 -29.07 28.44
C GLN A 34 27.05 -28.42 28.39
N LEU A 35 26.68 -27.64 29.41
CA LEU A 35 25.39 -26.94 29.43
C LEU A 35 25.29 -25.85 28.35
N LEU A 36 26.40 -25.16 28.04
CA LEU A 36 26.48 -24.20 26.94
C LEU A 36 26.37 -24.90 25.59
N ALA A 37 27.03 -26.04 25.41
CA ALA A 37 26.91 -26.86 24.20
C ALA A 37 25.49 -27.40 24.01
N GLU A 38 24.85 -27.84 25.09
CA GLU A 38 23.45 -28.29 25.09
C GLU A 38 22.48 -27.13 24.78
N ALA A 39 22.67 -25.97 25.41
CA ALA A 39 21.86 -24.78 25.15
C ALA A 39 22.03 -24.23 23.72
N GLN A 40 23.25 -24.26 23.17
CA GLN A 40 23.53 -23.88 21.79
C GLN A 40 22.95 -24.89 20.77
N ALA A 41 22.81 -26.17 21.15
CA ALA A 41 22.17 -27.19 20.32
C ALA A 41 20.65 -27.05 20.23
N ILE A 42 20.01 -26.33 21.16
CA ILE A 42 18.58 -26.01 21.13
C ILE A 42 18.34 -24.93 20.07
N LYS A 43 18.12 -25.36 18.82
CA LYS A 43 17.66 -24.49 17.74
C LYS A 43 16.26 -23.96 18.05
N GLY A 44 16.14 -22.69 18.41
CA GLY A 44 14.85 -22.00 18.51
C GLY A 44 14.12 -22.05 17.18
N VAL A 45 12.98 -22.75 17.13
CA VAL A 45 12.12 -22.78 15.94
C VAL A 45 11.43 -21.42 15.84
N SER A 46 11.46 -20.79 14.66
CA SER A 46 10.82 -19.48 14.51
C SER A 46 9.30 -19.60 14.67
N LEU A 47 8.73 -18.83 15.59
CA LEU A 47 7.29 -18.81 15.87
C LEU A 47 6.45 -18.56 14.60
N TRP A 48 6.97 -17.73 13.70
CA TRP A 48 6.38 -17.48 12.38
C TRP A 48 6.29 -18.72 11.51
N LYS A 49 7.36 -19.52 11.45
CA LYS A 49 7.39 -20.75 10.67
C LYS A 49 6.41 -21.77 11.21
N ASP A 50 6.29 -21.86 12.54
CA ASP A 50 5.30 -22.73 13.19
C ASP A 50 3.86 -22.26 12.99
N ALA A 51 3.59 -20.95 13.06
CA ALA A 51 2.28 -20.39 12.76
C ALA A 51 1.87 -20.63 11.30
N TRP A 52 2.77 -20.39 10.33
CA TRP A 52 2.52 -20.62 8.91
C TRP A 52 2.27 -22.08 8.58
N ARG A 53 3.00 -23.00 9.23
CA ARG A 53 2.78 -24.44 9.10
C ARG A 53 1.38 -24.84 9.53
N ARG A 54 0.88 -24.32 10.65
CA ARG A 54 -0.47 -24.59 11.16
C ARG A 54 -1.55 -24.04 10.23
N LEU A 55 -1.36 -22.83 9.71
CA LEU A 55 -2.32 -22.22 8.78
C LEU A 55 -2.50 -23.07 7.51
N ARG A 56 -1.39 -23.51 6.91
CA ARG A 56 -1.41 -24.33 5.68
C ARG A 56 -1.99 -25.73 5.85
N GLN A 57 -2.03 -26.26 7.06
CA GLN A 57 -2.61 -27.57 7.33
C GLN A 57 -4.15 -27.53 7.35
N ASN A 58 -4.76 -26.36 7.51
CA ASN A 58 -6.21 -26.21 7.53
C ASN A 58 -6.71 -25.71 6.17
N TRP A 59 -7.36 -26.60 5.41
CA TRP A 59 -7.89 -26.29 4.08
C TRP A 59 -8.93 -25.16 4.10
N ALA A 60 -9.77 -25.09 5.14
CA ALA A 60 -10.79 -24.05 5.28
C ALA A 60 -10.16 -22.68 5.54
N ALA A 61 -9.11 -22.65 6.38
CA ALA A 61 -8.33 -21.43 6.62
C ALA A 61 -7.55 -20.98 5.37
N MET A 62 -7.05 -21.93 4.58
CA MET A 62 -6.40 -21.60 3.29
C MET A 62 -7.40 -21.10 2.25
N GLY A 63 -8.61 -21.67 2.22
CA GLY A 63 -9.69 -21.19 1.36
C GLY A 63 -10.09 -19.75 1.70
N SER A 64 -10.30 -19.43 2.97
CA SER A 64 -10.63 -18.06 3.39
C SER A 64 -9.50 -17.08 3.12
N LEU A 65 -8.24 -17.49 3.34
CA LEU A 65 -7.07 -16.69 2.98
C LEU A 65 -7.04 -16.41 1.46
N GLY A 66 -7.33 -17.41 0.63
CA GLY A 66 -7.40 -17.26 -0.82
C GLY A 66 -8.48 -16.26 -1.27
N VAL A 67 -9.67 -16.33 -0.66
CA VAL A 67 -10.76 -15.38 -0.91
C VAL A 67 -10.34 -13.96 -0.52
N LEU A 68 -9.76 -13.78 0.67
CA LEU A 68 -9.30 -12.47 1.14
C LEU A 68 -8.22 -11.87 0.24
N ILE A 69 -7.25 -12.67 -0.19
CA ILE A 69 -6.21 -12.23 -1.15
C ILE A 69 -6.86 -11.84 -2.46
N THR A 70 -7.78 -12.65 -2.98
CA THR A 70 -8.48 -12.36 -4.25
C THR A 70 -9.26 -11.04 -4.18
N VAL A 71 -10.06 -10.83 -3.13
CA VAL A 71 -10.82 -9.58 -2.94
C VAL A 71 -9.87 -8.39 -2.78
N SER A 72 -8.80 -8.55 -2.01
CA SER A 72 -7.78 -7.50 -1.81
C SER A 72 -7.10 -7.12 -3.12
N LEU A 73 -6.75 -8.11 -3.95
CA LEU A 73 -6.16 -7.88 -5.27
C LEU A 73 -7.15 -7.19 -6.21
N LEU A 74 -8.40 -7.63 -6.27
CA LEU A 74 -9.42 -6.98 -7.11
C LEU A 74 -9.71 -5.53 -6.66
N ALA A 75 -9.77 -5.29 -5.36
CA ALA A 75 -9.89 -3.95 -4.79
C ALA A 75 -8.67 -3.08 -5.14
N PHE A 76 -7.46 -3.61 -5.01
CA PHE A 76 -6.25 -2.88 -5.40
C PHE A 76 -6.21 -2.58 -6.90
N LEU A 77 -6.58 -3.56 -7.73
CA LEU A 77 -6.63 -3.49 -9.19
C LEU A 77 -7.87 -2.77 -9.75
N THR A 78 -8.71 -2.19 -8.90
CA THR A 78 -9.93 -1.47 -9.31
C THR A 78 -9.70 -0.43 -10.42
N PRO A 79 -8.61 0.38 -10.41
CA PRO A 79 -8.32 1.31 -11.52
C PRO A 79 -8.08 0.65 -12.88
N LEU A 80 -7.68 -0.62 -12.89
CA LEU A 80 -7.41 -1.41 -14.09
C LEU A 80 -8.68 -2.10 -14.60
N LEU A 81 -9.68 -2.31 -13.73
CA LEU A 81 -10.94 -2.90 -14.11
C LEU A 81 -11.80 -1.88 -14.87
N PRO A 82 -12.60 -2.31 -15.85
CA PRO A 82 -13.50 -1.44 -16.59
C PRO A 82 -14.73 -1.10 -15.75
N LEU A 83 -14.57 -0.61 -14.51
CA LEU A 83 -15.67 -0.18 -13.68
C LEU A 83 -16.10 1.25 -14.03
N GLN A 84 -17.37 1.56 -13.76
CA GLN A 84 -17.89 2.93 -13.83
C GLN A 84 -17.19 3.82 -12.81
N SER A 85 -17.33 5.15 -12.95
CA SER A 85 -16.85 6.03 -11.90
C SER A 85 -17.78 5.99 -10.67
N PRO A 86 -17.27 5.77 -9.44
CA PRO A 86 -18.03 5.78 -8.20
C PRO A 86 -18.62 7.15 -7.85
N ILE A 87 -18.20 8.22 -8.54
CA ILE A 87 -18.74 9.58 -8.38
C ILE A 87 -19.65 10.00 -9.53
N ASP A 88 -19.70 9.23 -10.62
CA ASP A 88 -20.56 9.50 -11.76
C ASP A 88 -22.02 9.18 -11.40
N GLN A 89 -22.89 10.18 -11.61
CA GLN A 89 -24.30 10.15 -11.22
C GLN A 89 -25.17 10.05 -12.47
N ASP A 90 -26.07 9.08 -12.49
CA ASP A 90 -27.14 9.04 -13.48
C ASP A 90 -28.23 10.05 -13.11
N LEU A 91 -28.16 11.23 -13.72
CA LEU A 91 -29.11 12.31 -13.47
C LEU A 91 -30.47 12.10 -14.13
N GLU A 92 -30.56 11.22 -15.12
CA GLU A 92 -31.81 10.87 -15.80
C GLU A 92 -32.59 9.84 -14.98
N HIS A 93 -31.88 8.89 -14.36
CA HIS A 93 -32.46 7.81 -13.56
C HIS A 93 -32.03 7.85 -12.09
N ARG A 94 -32.44 8.90 -11.38
CA ARG A 94 -32.04 9.19 -9.97
C ARG A 94 -32.71 8.33 -8.90
N LEU A 95 -32.81 7.01 -9.10
CA LEU A 95 -33.49 6.12 -8.17
C LEU A 95 -32.66 4.85 -7.90
N LEU A 96 -33.08 4.09 -6.88
CA LEU A 96 -32.53 2.78 -6.55
C LEU A 96 -32.88 1.79 -7.67
N LEU A 97 -32.13 1.84 -8.78
CA LEU A 97 -32.34 0.93 -9.88
C LEU A 97 -31.87 -0.47 -9.47
N PRO A 98 -32.62 -1.51 -9.87
CA PRO A 98 -32.18 -2.87 -9.66
C PRO A 98 -30.89 -3.16 -10.46
N PRO A 99 -30.22 -4.28 -10.16
CA PRO A 99 -29.17 -4.84 -11.01
C PRO A 99 -29.54 -4.80 -12.50
N ASP A 100 -28.65 -4.22 -13.30
CA ASP A 100 -28.85 -4.09 -14.74
C ASP A 100 -27.60 -4.55 -15.51
N SER A 101 -27.82 -4.91 -16.78
CA SER A 101 -26.83 -5.39 -17.73
C SER A 101 -26.63 -4.46 -18.94
N THR A 102 -27.27 -3.29 -18.93
CA THR A 102 -27.10 -2.30 -20.01
C THR A 102 -25.67 -1.79 -20.08
N VAL A 103 -25.10 -1.80 -21.28
CA VAL A 103 -23.72 -1.36 -21.50
C VAL A 103 -23.62 0.14 -21.23
N VAL A 104 -22.61 0.52 -20.44
CA VAL A 104 -22.32 1.92 -20.10
C VAL A 104 -20.95 2.30 -20.63
N TYR A 105 -20.81 3.51 -21.18
CA TYR A 105 -19.52 4.07 -21.55
C TYR A 105 -19.19 5.28 -20.68
N LEU A 106 -17.91 5.42 -20.35
CA LEU A 106 -17.39 6.58 -19.64
C LEU A 106 -17.69 7.86 -20.43
N GLY A 107 -18.21 8.89 -19.76
CA GLY A 107 -18.43 10.19 -20.41
C GLY A 107 -19.82 10.40 -21.01
N GLN A 108 -20.69 9.38 -21.00
CA GLN A 108 -22.02 9.49 -21.61
C GLN A 108 -23.06 10.14 -20.70
N ARG A 109 -22.90 10.03 -19.38
CA ARG A 109 -23.83 10.60 -18.41
C ARG A 109 -23.63 12.09 -18.26
N GLU A 110 -24.68 12.81 -17.92
CA GLU A 110 -24.64 14.26 -17.76
C GLU A 110 -23.70 14.72 -16.64
N ALA A 111 -23.59 13.95 -15.55
CA ALA A 111 -22.73 14.29 -14.42
C ALA A 111 -21.22 14.17 -14.72
N LEU A 112 -20.84 13.30 -15.66
CA LEU A 112 -19.45 13.07 -16.06
C LEU A 112 -19.39 13.03 -17.58
N ARG A 113 -19.11 14.18 -18.21
CA ARG A 113 -18.98 14.33 -19.66
C ARG A 113 -17.54 14.61 -20.05
N PHE A 114 -17.06 13.87 -21.04
CA PHE A 114 -15.77 14.11 -21.69
C PHE A 114 -15.97 14.82 -23.02
N GLU A 115 -14.93 15.49 -23.49
CA GLU A 115 -14.94 16.03 -24.86
C GLU A 115 -15.15 14.91 -25.87
N ALA A 116 -15.99 15.17 -26.88
CA ALA A 116 -16.43 14.17 -27.87
C ALA A 116 -17.05 12.88 -27.27
N ASN A 117 -17.53 12.90 -26.01
CA ASN A 117 -18.08 11.75 -25.29
C ASN A 117 -17.11 10.55 -25.19
N SER A 118 -15.80 10.79 -25.19
CA SER A 118 -14.77 9.74 -25.09
C SER A 118 -13.59 10.21 -24.26
N LEU A 119 -13.36 9.54 -23.13
CA LEU A 119 -12.18 9.81 -22.31
C LEU A 119 -10.90 9.46 -23.06
N LYS A 120 -10.90 8.33 -23.80
CA LYS A 120 -9.76 7.91 -24.60
C LYS A 120 -9.36 8.97 -25.65
N ALA A 121 -10.34 9.54 -26.35
CA ALA A 121 -10.08 10.57 -27.34
C ALA A 121 -9.55 11.86 -26.69
N GLN A 122 -10.20 12.33 -25.61
CA GLN A 122 -9.76 13.51 -24.87
C GLN A 122 -8.35 13.32 -24.28
N LEU A 123 -8.04 12.13 -23.77
CA LEU A 123 -6.71 11.81 -23.24
C LEU A 123 -5.64 11.80 -24.34
N ALA A 124 -5.98 11.32 -25.55
CA ALA A 124 -5.07 11.37 -26.68
C ALA A 124 -4.76 12.81 -27.12
N GLN A 125 -5.76 13.69 -27.12
CA GLN A 125 -5.57 15.12 -27.40
C GLN A 125 -4.70 15.80 -26.32
N TYR A 126 -4.96 15.49 -25.05
CA TYR A 126 -4.16 15.94 -23.93
C TYR A 126 -2.69 15.49 -24.04
N ASP A 127 -2.45 14.21 -24.33
CA ASP A 127 -1.09 13.67 -24.50
C ASP A 127 -0.38 14.35 -25.70
N GLN A 128 -1.07 14.59 -26.82
CA GLN A 128 -0.53 15.35 -27.95
C GLN A 128 -0.14 16.78 -27.57
N ARG A 129 -0.94 17.47 -26.74
CA ARG A 129 -0.63 18.82 -26.26
C ARG A 129 0.62 18.82 -25.37
N LEU A 130 0.76 17.83 -24.50
CA LEU A 130 1.97 17.67 -23.69
C LEU A 130 3.21 17.40 -24.55
N ASP A 131 3.10 16.57 -25.59
CA ASP A 131 4.22 16.29 -26.49
C ASP A 131 4.66 17.55 -27.25
N GLN A 132 3.72 18.40 -27.66
CA GLN A 132 4.02 19.69 -28.29
C GLN A 132 4.79 20.61 -27.33
N LEU A 133 4.32 20.76 -26.10
CA LEU A 133 5.01 21.59 -25.09
C LEU A 133 6.38 21.03 -24.73
N GLN A 134 6.54 19.70 -24.70
CA GLN A 134 7.85 19.09 -24.51
C GLN A 134 8.80 19.41 -25.68
N GLN A 135 8.30 19.48 -26.91
CA GLN A 135 9.09 19.91 -28.07
C GLN A 135 9.45 21.40 -28.01
N GLU A 136 8.51 22.26 -27.61
CA GLU A 136 8.76 23.69 -27.38
C GLU A 136 9.83 23.90 -26.31
N ARG A 137 9.72 23.19 -25.18
CA ARG A 137 10.74 23.17 -24.12
C ARG A 137 12.11 22.73 -24.64
N ALA A 138 12.15 21.72 -25.52
CA ALA A 138 13.39 21.24 -26.11
C ALA A 138 14.02 22.23 -27.10
N GLN A 139 13.23 23.16 -27.65
CA GLN A 139 13.65 24.21 -28.57
C GLN A 139 13.93 25.55 -27.87
N ALA A 140 13.63 25.67 -26.58
CA ALA A 140 13.87 26.89 -25.80
C ALA A 140 15.35 27.30 -25.85
N ALA A 141 15.61 28.54 -26.24
CA ALA A 141 16.95 29.09 -26.37
C ALA A 141 17.43 29.76 -25.08
N THR A 142 16.49 30.20 -24.24
CA THR A 142 16.77 30.89 -22.98
C THR A 142 16.26 30.12 -21.76
N ALA A 143 16.88 30.37 -20.59
CA ALA A 143 16.43 29.78 -19.33
C ALA A 143 15.03 30.27 -18.92
N GLU A 144 14.66 31.49 -19.31
CA GLU A 144 13.32 32.06 -19.07
C GLU A 144 12.25 31.33 -19.89
N GLU A 145 12.51 31.08 -21.19
CA GLU A 145 11.61 30.27 -22.03
C GLU A 145 11.45 28.85 -21.49
N PHE A 146 12.54 28.21 -21.07
CA PHE A 146 12.49 26.87 -20.48
C PHE A 146 11.63 26.82 -19.22
N ALA A 147 11.82 27.78 -18.31
CA ALA A 147 11.06 27.85 -17.07
C ALA A 147 9.56 28.13 -17.32
N ALA A 148 9.25 29.02 -18.28
CA ALA A 148 7.87 29.32 -18.66
C ALA A 148 7.14 28.09 -19.21
N VAL A 149 7.79 27.32 -20.09
CA VAL A 149 7.17 26.09 -20.64
C VAL A 149 7.05 25.00 -19.57
N ASP A 150 8.02 24.87 -18.66
CA ASP A 150 7.91 23.93 -17.54
C ASP A 150 6.75 24.27 -16.60
N GLU A 151 6.52 25.55 -16.33
CA GLU A 151 5.38 26.04 -15.56
C GLU A 151 4.05 25.72 -16.28
N GLU A 152 3.98 25.95 -17.59
CA GLU A 152 2.79 25.60 -18.39
C GLU A 152 2.51 24.08 -18.38
N ILE A 153 3.55 23.25 -18.55
CA ILE A 153 3.42 21.79 -18.47
C ILE A 153 2.91 21.37 -17.09
N GLN A 154 3.43 21.98 -16.02
CA GLN A 154 2.99 21.66 -14.66
C GLN A 154 1.52 22.09 -14.46
N GLN A 155 1.16 23.28 -14.88
CA GLN A 155 -0.21 23.80 -14.80
C GLN A 155 -1.19 22.86 -15.51
N ILE A 156 -0.91 22.48 -16.76
CA ILE A 156 -1.76 21.59 -17.56
C ILE A 156 -1.91 20.20 -16.90
N ARG A 157 -0.85 19.67 -16.28
CA ARG A 157 -0.92 18.39 -15.55
C ARG A 157 -1.84 18.45 -14.34
N GLU A 158 -1.93 19.60 -13.69
CA GLU A 158 -2.70 19.79 -12.47
C GLU A 158 -4.16 20.21 -12.72
N SER A 159 -4.42 21.02 -13.75
CA SER A 159 -5.76 21.56 -14.02
C SER A 159 -6.50 20.86 -15.16
N GLU A 160 -5.81 20.46 -16.22
CA GLU A 160 -6.45 20.03 -17.49
C GLU A 160 -6.44 18.51 -17.71
N ASN A 161 -5.74 17.76 -16.87
CA ASN A 161 -5.66 16.30 -17.02
C ASN A 161 -7.06 15.64 -16.93
N PRO A 162 -7.57 15.01 -18.01
CA PRO A 162 -8.92 14.44 -18.03
C PRO A 162 -9.15 13.35 -16.98
N LEU A 163 -8.09 12.65 -16.56
CA LEU A 163 -8.17 11.58 -15.56
C LEU A 163 -8.55 12.11 -14.17
N LEU A 164 -8.35 13.41 -13.91
CA LEU A 164 -8.71 14.03 -12.63
C LEU A 164 -10.22 14.04 -12.38
N GLN A 165 -11.02 13.97 -13.44
CA GLN A 165 -12.48 13.93 -13.38
C GLN A 165 -13.02 12.57 -12.95
N LEU A 166 -12.25 11.49 -13.12
CA LEU A 166 -12.73 10.13 -12.82
C LEU A 166 -12.89 9.89 -11.33
N TRP A 167 -11.81 9.94 -10.55
CA TRP A 167 -11.76 9.39 -9.20
C TRP A 167 -10.99 10.28 -8.23
N HIS A 168 -11.65 11.30 -7.65
CA HIS A 168 -11.07 12.14 -6.58
C HIS A 168 -9.58 12.45 -6.78
N ARG A 169 -9.18 12.81 -8.01
CA ARG A 169 -7.77 12.97 -8.43
C ARG A 169 -6.92 11.70 -8.21
N PRO A 170 -6.94 10.74 -9.16
CA PRO A 170 -6.14 9.51 -9.02
C PRO A 170 -4.65 9.83 -8.97
N GLY A 171 -3.91 9.21 -8.04
CA GLY A 171 -2.45 9.33 -7.97
C GLY A 171 -1.74 8.67 -9.17
N PRO A 172 -0.41 8.86 -9.33
CA PRO A 172 0.33 8.45 -10.53
C PRO A 172 0.19 6.97 -10.91
N LEU A 173 0.28 6.07 -9.92
CA LEU A 173 0.09 4.64 -10.15
C LEU A 173 -1.34 4.32 -10.64
N SER A 174 -2.34 4.99 -10.07
CA SER A 174 -3.73 4.81 -10.49
C SER A 174 -3.93 5.34 -11.91
N GLN A 175 -3.33 6.48 -12.26
CA GLN A 175 -3.36 7.03 -13.62
C GLN A 175 -2.74 6.07 -14.63
N ALA A 176 -1.58 5.47 -14.31
CA ALA A 176 -0.95 4.48 -15.16
C ALA A 176 -1.87 3.26 -15.39
N MET A 177 -2.52 2.76 -14.34
CA MET A 177 -3.48 1.65 -14.45
C MET A 177 -4.71 2.03 -15.30
N ILE A 178 -5.22 3.25 -15.17
CA ILE A 178 -6.32 3.74 -16.01
C ILE A 178 -5.89 3.79 -17.47
N ARG A 179 -4.69 4.29 -17.77
CA ARG A 179 -4.15 4.31 -19.13
C ARG A 179 -4.09 2.89 -19.71
N ILE A 180 -3.61 1.92 -18.93
CA ILE A 180 -3.59 0.51 -19.34
C ILE A 180 -5.02 0.00 -19.57
N ARG A 181 -5.96 0.30 -18.66
CA ARG A 181 -7.38 -0.05 -18.82
C ARG A 181 -7.94 0.52 -20.11
N LEU A 182 -7.73 1.80 -20.41
CA LEU A 182 -8.22 2.45 -21.63
C LEU A 182 -7.57 1.87 -22.89
N ALA A 183 -6.32 1.42 -22.81
CA ALA A 183 -5.66 0.73 -23.91
C ALA A 183 -6.30 -0.64 -24.19
N ILE A 184 -6.71 -1.38 -23.16
CA ILE A 184 -7.29 -2.74 -23.28
C ILE A 184 -8.80 -2.68 -23.60
N PHE A 185 -9.58 -1.88 -22.87
CA PHE A 185 -11.05 -1.88 -22.90
C PHE A 185 -11.66 -0.63 -23.56
N GLY A 186 -10.87 0.43 -23.78
CA GLY A 186 -11.41 1.72 -24.22
C GLY A 186 -12.31 2.37 -23.17
N ASP A 187 -13.29 3.15 -23.63
CA ASP A 187 -14.25 3.86 -22.76
C ASP A 187 -15.37 2.96 -22.22
N TRP A 188 -15.36 1.68 -22.59
CA TRP A 188 -16.35 0.72 -22.11
C TRP A 188 -16.24 0.52 -20.60
N SER A 189 -17.39 0.39 -19.95
CA SER A 189 -17.50 0.09 -18.53
C SER A 189 -18.53 -0.98 -18.24
N LEU A 190 -18.32 -1.68 -17.13
CA LEU A 190 -19.19 -2.71 -16.61
C LEU A 190 -20.54 -2.09 -16.26
N PRO A 191 -21.63 -2.78 -16.60
CA PRO A 191 -22.97 -2.35 -16.25
C PRO A 191 -23.16 -2.38 -14.73
N SER A 192 -24.25 -1.75 -14.27
CA SER A 192 -24.56 -1.66 -12.83
C SER A 192 -25.11 -2.98 -12.27
N TRP A 193 -24.27 -4.02 -12.22
CA TRP A 193 -24.65 -5.37 -11.77
C TRP A 193 -25.13 -5.43 -10.32
N ALA A 194 -24.72 -4.50 -9.46
CA ALA A 194 -25.19 -4.42 -8.08
C ALA A 194 -26.35 -3.43 -7.91
N GLY A 195 -26.82 -2.80 -9.00
CA GLY A 195 -27.79 -1.70 -8.97
C GLY A 195 -27.15 -0.35 -8.66
N THR A 196 -27.99 0.67 -8.48
CA THR A 196 -27.57 2.04 -8.19
C THR A 196 -28.04 2.53 -6.83
N ASP A 197 -27.36 3.54 -6.29
CA ASP A 197 -27.82 4.24 -5.09
C ASP A 197 -28.88 5.32 -5.40
N ALA A 198 -29.32 6.04 -4.37
CA ALA A 198 -30.32 7.11 -4.49
C ALA A 198 -29.89 8.31 -5.38
N LEU A 199 -28.62 8.37 -5.79
CA LEU A 199 -28.09 9.38 -6.71
C LEU A 199 -27.77 8.80 -8.09
N GLY A 200 -28.20 7.56 -8.39
CA GLY A 200 -27.94 6.91 -9.67
C GLY A 200 -26.47 6.47 -9.84
N ARG A 201 -25.70 6.34 -8.75
CA ARG A 201 -24.29 5.91 -8.83
C ARG A 201 -24.19 4.40 -8.74
N ASP A 202 -23.27 3.80 -9.49
CA ASP A 202 -23.05 2.35 -9.49
C ASP A 202 -22.56 1.83 -8.12
N LEU A 203 -23.29 0.88 -7.54
CA LEU A 203 -22.97 0.30 -6.23
C LEU A 203 -21.73 -0.59 -6.29
N LEU A 204 -21.51 -1.31 -7.40
CA LEU A 204 -20.39 -2.23 -7.55
C LEU A 204 -19.06 -1.46 -7.55
N ALA A 205 -18.95 -0.43 -8.39
CA ALA A 205 -17.79 0.46 -8.44
C ALA A 205 -17.51 1.11 -7.09
N ARG A 206 -18.56 1.56 -6.37
CA ARG A 206 -18.41 2.16 -5.03
C ARG A 206 -17.91 1.17 -4.00
N LEU A 207 -18.38 -0.08 -4.04
CA LEU A 207 -17.92 -1.14 -3.14
C LEU A 207 -16.43 -1.44 -3.34
N PHE A 208 -16.01 -1.66 -4.59
CA PHE A 208 -14.61 -1.92 -4.93
C PHE A 208 -13.70 -0.73 -4.59
N TRP A 209 -14.16 0.49 -4.87
CA TRP A 209 -13.44 1.70 -4.50
C TRP A 209 -13.31 1.86 -2.99
N GLY A 210 -14.40 1.68 -2.23
CA GLY A 210 -14.39 1.74 -0.77
C GLY A 210 -13.49 0.67 -0.14
N ALA A 211 -13.48 -0.54 -0.71
CA ALA A 211 -12.58 -1.62 -0.30
C ALA A 211 -11.12 -1.25 -0.53
N ARG A 212 -10.79 -0.64 -1.68
CA ARG A 212 -9.44 -0.18 -2.01
C ARG A 212 -8.93 0.86 -1.00
N VAL A 213 -9.73 1.89 -0.73
CA VAL A 213 -9.36 2.95 0.21
C VAL A 213 -9.17 2.37 1.61
N SER A 214 -10.06 1.50 2.07
CA SER A 214 -9.96 0.85 3.38
C SER A 214 -8.68 0.00 3.50
N LEU A 215 -8.32 -0.74 2.45
CA LEU A 215 -7.10 -1.55 2.43
C LEU A 215 -5.84 -0.67 2.53
N ILE A 216 -5.79 0.43 1.79
CA ILE A 216 -4.65 1.37 1.83
C ILE A 216 -4.53 1.99 3.22
N VAL A 217 -5.63 2.46 3.82
CA VAL A 217 -5.62 3.04 5.17
C VAL A 217 -5.15 2.01 6.21
N GLY A 218 -5.60 0.75 6.12
CA GLY A 218 -5.15 -0.32 7.00
C GLY A 218 -3.66 -0.63 6.87
N VAL A 219 -3.13 -0.70 5.63
CA VAL A 219 -1.70 -0.92 5.38
C VAL A 219 -0.86 0.24 5.90
N VAL A 220 -1.26 1.49 5.64
CA VAL A 220 -0.54 2.67 6.13
C VAL A 220 -0.58 2.74 7.66
N ALA A 221 -1.74 2.48 8.29
CA ALA A 221 -1.87 2.49 9.75
C ALA A 221 -0.99 1.42 10.42
N THR A 222 -0.96 0.19 9.87
CA THR A 222 -0.10 -0.88 10.38
C THR A 222 1.38 -0.57 10.21
N PHE A 223 1.78 0.02 9.08
CA PHE A 223 3.15 0.45 8.84
C PHE A 223 3.59 1.55 9.81
N VAL A 224 2.76 2.59 10.00
CA VAL A 224 3.06 3.69 10.94
C VAL A 224 3.16 3.16 12.38
N SER A 225 2.24 2.28 12.78
CA SER A 225 2.28 1.63 14.10
C SER A 225 3.57 0.83 14.31
N LEU A 226 4.03 0.10 13.28
CA LEU A 226 5.29 -0.64 13.34
C LEU A 226 6.50 0.29 13.49
N VAL A 227 6.57 1.36 12.70
CA VAL A 227 7.70 2.30 12.73
C VAL A 227 7.78 2.99 14.08
N ILE A 228 6.67 3.56 14.56
CA ILE A 228 6.62 4.25 15.85
C ILE A 228 6.78 3.27 17.02
N GLY A 229 6.22 2.07 16.92
CA GLY A 229 6.27 1.07 17.99
C GLY A 229 7.62 0.37 18.15
N VAL A 230 8.48 0.41 17.13
CA VAL A 230 9.84 -0.14 17.17
C VAL A 230 10.87 0.88 17.67
N THR A 231 10.64 2.17 17.43
CA THR A 231 11.51 3.28 17.89
C THR A 231 11.21 3.66 19.33
#